data_AF-A0A7G1IUA8-F1
#
_entry.id   AF-A0A7G1IUA8-F1
#
_cell.length_a   1.000
_cell.length_b   1.000
_cell.length_c   1.000
_cell.angle_alpha   90.00
_cell.angle_beta   90.00
_cell.angle_gamma   90.00
#
_symmetry.space_group_name_H-M   'P 1'
#
loop_
_entity.id
_entity.type
_entity.pdbx_description
1 polymer ?
#
loop_
_entity_poly.entity_id
_entity_poly.type
_entity_poly.pdbx_seq_one_letter_code
_entity_poly.pdbx_strand_id
1 'polypeptide(L)'
;MQPIPDNQNNPSSELDTRDVPIGSTRTTELGTTGDKENNSLTTRDSVAGEDRSSTPAVRAASNPSEVKKYELTDEYAKQIKAGVIGSEGNKLDSLLLNGPTLSPDAYTDDDYLKDKEELYIYEKGGKKYVGYNSHPMLEDTDGDGIIDSNEKPDEKLKWNVSERDMIMFMELSYRDDNYIDRVLDHKKPLTESELYKKNGDHRPRYEYMMMNKELAPYWERKKSYHTSSGLDAVLYETKSDFLYLPNGTAQVLAFRGTSDAKDIGADVTLGLGSNPQQGIDAENIMRELAKDKSITNLYLTGHSLGGYLVQRAMVEAYQLAYSDSRVMSPKEQLAYRNFYNNVLKKEQHLMPQK
;
A
#
# COMPACT_ATOMS: atom_id res chain seq x y z
N MET A 1 45.68 -49.09 -40.42
CA MET A 1 44.32 -48.63 -40.76
C MET A 1 43.88 -47.63 -39.71
N GLN A 2 43.50 -46.45 -40.19
CA GLN A 2 42.71 -45.36 -39.58
C GLN A 2 41.36 -45.82 -38.98
N PRO A 3 40.53 -44.94 -38.34
CA PRO A 3 40.74 -43.51 -38.01
C PRO A 3 40.27 -43.03 -36.60
N ILE A 4 40.75 -41.84 -36.21
CA ILE A 4 40.05 -40.75 -35.46
C ILE A 4 39.71 -39.66 -36.53
N PRO A 5 38.95 -38.55 -36.33
CA PRO A 5 37.86 -38.12 -35.43
C PRO A 5 36.63 -37.55 -36.20
N ASP A 6 35.62 -37.06 -35.47
CA ASP A 6 34.92 -35.77 -35.72
C ASP A 6 34.06 -35.47 -34.48
N ASN A 7 33.89 -34.26 -33.95
CA ASN A 7 34.53 -32.98 -34.20
C ASN A 7 34.12 -32.04 -33.04
N GLN A 8 35.09 -31.26 -32.55
CA GLN A 8 35.00 -29.91 -31.92
C GLN A 8 34.01 -29.67 -30.78
N ASN A 9 34.53 -29.48 -29.56
CA ASN A 9 34.95 -28.19 -28.99
C ASN A 9 33.79 -27.19 -28.82
N ASN A 10 33.40 -26.94 -27.57
CA ASN A 10 32.95 -25.61 -27.19
C ASN A 10 33.78 -25.14 -25.98
N PRO A 11 34.73 -24.21 -26.17
CA PRO A 11 35.34 -23.45 -25.09
C PRO A 11 34.45 -22.27 -24.69
N SER A 12 34.66 -21.80 -23.47
CA SER A 12 34.07 -20.59 -22.89
C SER A 12 34.29 -19.33 -23.74
N SER A 13 33.28 -18.45 -23.81
CA SER A 13 33.48 -17.00 -23.86
C SER A 13 32.18 -16.24 -23.56
N GLU A 14 32.37 -15.13 -22.86
CA GLU A 14 31.44 -14.05 -22.46
C GLU A 14 30.58 -13.46 -23.60
N LEU A 15 29.68 -12.55 -23.18
CA LEU A 15 28.82 -11.60 -23.91
C LEU A 15 27.38 -12.10 -24.09
N ASP A 16 26.32 -11.31 -23.90
CA ASP A 16 26.17 -9.87 -23.73
C ASP A 16 24.80 -9.62 -23.08
N THR A 17 24.74 -8.70 -22.12
CA THR A 17 23.48 -8.17 -21.60
C THR A 17 23.06 -7.00 -22.47
N ARG A 18 22.14 -7.23 -23.42
CA ARG A 18 21.28 -6.21 -24.05
C ARG A 18 20.18 -6.89 -24.87
N ASP A 19 19.03 -6.24 -24.87
CA ASP A 19 17.86 -6.44 -25.75
C ASP A 19 16.98 -7.67 -25.49
N VAL A 20 15.98 -7.48 -24.62
CA VAL A 20 14.69 -8.16 -24.79
C VAL A 20 13.56 -7.12 -24.70
N PRO A 21 12.95 -6.71 -25.83
CA PRO A 21 11.76 -5.87 -25.82
C PRO A 21 10.53 -6.76 -25.60
N ILE A 22 9.80 -6.55 -24.50
CA ILE A 22 8.50 -7.21 -24.29
C ILE A 22 7.39 -6.20 -24.58
N GLY A 23 7.20 -5.93 -25.87
CA GLY A 23 5.93 -5.48 -26.40
C GLY A 23 5.21 -6.70 -26.99
N SER A 24 4.17 -7.21 -26.33
CA SER A 24 3.21 -8.11 -26.98
C SER A 24 1.84 -7.95 -26.35
N THR A 25 1.04 -7.09 -26.97
CA THR A 25 -0.42 -7.12 -26.93
C THR A 25 -0.92 -8.54 -27.22
N ARG A 26 -1.70 -9.11 -26.29
CA ARG A 26 -2.57 -10.24 -26.58
C ARG A 26 -3.89 -10.10 -25.83
N THR A 27 -4.83 -9.49 -26.53
CA THR A 27 -6.27 -9.57 -26.26
C THR A 27 -6.67 -11.03 -26.19
N THR A 28 -7.16 -11.47 -25.03
CA THR A 28 -7.85 -12.76 -24.91
C THR A 28 -9.13 -12.49 -24.13
N GLU A 29 -10.25 -12.46 -24.87
CA GLU A 29 -11.58 -12.49 -24.30
C GLU A 29 -11.76 -13.79 -23.51
N LEU A 30 -12.19 -13.69 -22.26
CA LEU A 30 -12.74 -14.82 -21.52
C LEU A 30 -14.25 -14.63 -21.36
N GLY A 31 -14.98 -15.57 -21.95
CA GLY A 31 -16.42 -15.63 -21.99
C GLY A 31 -17.06 -15.74 -20.61
N THR A 32 -18.18 -15.05 -20.49
CA THR A 32 -19.21 -15.19 -19.47
C THR A 32 -19.73 -16.63 -19.41
N THR A 33 -19.66 -17.27 -18.24
CA THR A 33 -20.78 -17.99 -17.59
C THR A 33 -20.29 -18.70 -16.33
N GLY A 34 -21.01 -18.52 -15.22
CA GLY A 34 -20.76 -19.24 -13.98
C GLY A 34 -21.28 -18.48 -12.76
N ASP A 35 -22.61 -18.48 -12.59
CA ASP A 35 -23.30 -17.96 -11.41
C ASP A 35 -22.68 -18.48 -10.10
N LYS A 36 -22.07 -17.57 -9.33
CA LYS A 36 -21.91 -17.70 -7.89
C LYS A 36 -22.27 -16.35 -7.29
N GLU A 37 -23.21 -16.39 -6.36
CA GLU A 37 -23.80 -15.24 -5.68
C GLU A 37 -22.72 -14.27 -5.20
N ASN A 38 -22.65 -13.14 -5.90
CA ASN A 38 -21.98 -11.96 -5.40
C ASN A 38 -22.83 -11.44 -4.25
N ASN A 39 -22.38 -11.60 -3.00
CA ASN A 39 -22.82 -10.74 -1.92
C ASN A 39 -22.30 -9.32 -2.23
N SER A 40 -22.96 -8.64 -3.16
CA SER A 40 -22.76 -7.23 -3.40
C SER A 40 -23.16 -6.51 -2.12
N LEU A 41 -22.17 -6.04 -1.38
CA LEU A 41 -22.37 -4.94 -0.46
C LEU A 41 -22.92 -3.79 -1.30
N THR A 42 -24.23 -3.62 -1.21
CA THR A 42 -24.99 -2.49 -1.76
C THR A 42 -24.26 -1.20 -1.40
N THR A 43 -24.21 -0.28 -2.37
CA THR A 43 -23.71 1.08 -2.27
C THR A 43 -24.11 1.67 -0.91
N ARG A 44 -23.13 1.85 -0.02
CA ARG A 44 -23.37 2.35 1.34
C ARG A 44 -23.82 3.81 1.25
N ASP A 45 -24.88 4.18 1.95
CA ASP A 45 -25.33 5.57 2.03
C ASP A 45 -24.25 6.43 2.70
N SER A 46 -23.80 7.48 2.01
CA SER A 46 -22.85 8.45 2.56
C SER A 46 -23.48 9.17 3.75
N VAL A 47 -22.98 8.89 4.96
CA VAL A 47 -23.40 9.62 6.16
C VAL A 47 -22.57 10.89 6.27
N ALA A 48 -23.23 12.01 6.59
CA ALA A 48 -22.54 13.26 6.95
C ALA A 48 -21.66 13.02 8.18
N GLY A 49 -20.36 12.85 7.94
CA GLY A 49 -19.33 12.59 8.93
C GLY A 49 -18.00 13.09 8.41
N GLU A 50 -17.07 13.42 9.31
CA GLU A 50 -15.73 13.86 8.91
C GLU A 50 -15.05 12.73 8.15
N ASP A 51 -14.77 12.98 6.87
CA ASP A 51 -13.80 12.19 6.12
C ASP A 51 -12.46 12.32 6.84
N ARG A 52 -12.05 11.26 7.54
CA ARG A 52 -10.77 11.20 8.24
C ARG A 52 -9.61 11.13 7.25
N SER A 53 -9.84 10.74 5.99
CA SER A 53 -8.83 10.89 4.94
C SER A 53 -8.57 12.36 4.60
N SER A 54 -9.55 13.23 4.88
CA SER A 54 -9.45 14.68 4.75
C SER A 54 -8.98 15.41 6.03
N THR A 55 -8.42 14.69 7.02
CA THR A 55 -8.01 15.32 8.29
C THR A 55 -6.99 16.45 8.01
N PRO A 56 -7.26 17.70 8.43
CA PRO A 56 -6.39 18.86 8.16
C PRO A 56 -5.00 18.78 8.79
N ALA A 57 -4.71 17.75 9.59
CA ALA A 57 -3.47 17.62 10.36
C ALA A 57 -2.24 17.23 9.52
N VAL A 58 -2.42 16.81 8.26
CA VAL A 58 -1.31 16.47 7.33
C VAL A 58 -1.18 17.49 6.19
N ARG A 59 -2.15 18.39 6.01
CA ARG A 59 -1.90 19.62 5.24
C ARG A 59 -1.13 20.58 6.14
N ALA A 60 0.12 20.87 5.79
CA ALA A 60 0.81 22.04 6.29
C ALA A 60 -0.19 23.22 6.30
N ALA A 61 -0.52 23.70 7.49
CA ALA A 61 -1.58 24.65 7.74
C ALA A 61 -1.48 25.82 6.74
N SER A 62 -2.45 25.91 5.85
CA SER A 62 -2.66 27.04 4.96
C SER A 62 -4.15 27.24 4.84
N ASN A 63 -4.65 28.33 5.42
CA ASN A 63 -5.94 28.89 5.07
C ASN A 63 -6.04 28.97 3.53
N PRO A 64 -7.22 28.76 2.92
CA PRO A 64 -7.41 28.91 1.48
C PRO A 64 -7.47 30.40 1.10
N SER A 65 -6.47 31.18 1.47
CA SER A 65 -6.06 32.28 0.60
C SER A 65 -5.58 31.62 -0.68
N GLU A 66 -6.18 31.93 -1.83
CA GLU A 66 -5.76 31.45 -3.15
C GLU A 66 -4.24 31.61 -3.28
N VAL A 67 -3.51 30.53 -3.02
CA VAL A 67 -2.06 30.53 -3.15
C VAL A 67 -1.83 30.63 -4.65
N LYS A 68 -1.18 31.72 -5.07
CA LYS A 68 -0.92 31.95 -6.49
C LYS A 68 -0.02 30.84 -7.01
N LYS A 69 -0.56 30.04 -7.94
CA LYS A 69 0.14 28.96 -8.64
C LYS A 69 0.66 29.45 -9.99
N TYR A 70 1.83 28.95 -10.37
CA TYR A 70 2.49 29.20 -11.64
C TYR A 70 2.88 27.85 -12.24
N GLU A 71 2.71 27.72 -13.55
CA GLU A 71 3.20 26.58 -14.31
C GLU A 71 4.74 26.51 -14.28
N LEU A 72 5.29 25.31 -14.40
CA LEU A 72 6.73 25.12 -14.59
C LEU A 72 7.20 25.82 -15.87
N THR A 73 8.32 26.52 -15.78
CA THR A 73 9.00 27.15 -16.92
C THR A 73 10.47 26.73 -16.91
N ASP A 74 11.19 26.88 -18.03
CA ASP A 74 12.63 26.58 -18.09
C ASP A 74 13.43 27.33 -17.02
N GLU A 75 13.02 28.56 -16.70
CA GLU A 75 13.66 29.38 -15.68
C GLU A 75 13.41 28.82 -14.28
N TYR A 76 12.18 28.39 -13.98
CA TYR A 76 11.88 27.73 -12.72
C TYR A 76 12.58 26.37 -12.60
N ALA A 77 12.66 25.60 -13.68
CA ALA A 77 13.39 24.33 -13.71
C ALA A 77 14.87 24.51 -13.36
N LYS A 78 15.54 25.54 -13.91
CA LYS A 78 16.92 25.89 -13.56
C LYS A 78 17.05 26.30 -12.09
N GLN A 79 16.11 27.06 -11.56
CA GLN A 79 16.12 27.46 -10.15
C GLN A 79 15.88 26.29 -9.20
N ILE A 80 15.03 25.33 -9.55
CA ILE A 80 14.86 24.07 -8.81
C ILE A 80 16.17 23.26 -8.83
N LYS A 81 16.74 23.05 -10.02
CA LYS A 81 18.00 22.32 -10.21
C LYS A 81 19.17 22.92 -9.42
N ALA A 82 19.19 24.25 -9.28
CA ALA A 82 20.19 24.98 -8.49
C ALA A 82 19.88 25.01 -6.98
N GLY A 83 18.75 24.45 -6.53
CA GLY A 83 18.31 24.48 -5.12
C GLY A 83 17.83 25.86 -4.64
N VAL A 84 17.53 26.78 -5.55
CA VAL A 84 17.01 28.13 -5.23
C VAL A 84 15.53 28.05 -4.83
N ILE A 85 14.75 27.24 -5.54
CA ILE A 85 13.36 26.92 -5.21
C ILE A 85 13.31 25.48 -4.69
N GLY A 86 12.79 25.29 -3.48
CA GLY A 86 12.54 23.99 -2.88
C GLY A 86 11.12 23.91 -2.32
N SER A 87 10.81 22.83 -1.61
CA SER A 87 9.55 22.70 -0.88
C SER A 87 9.50 23.64 0.33
N GLU A 88 8.31 23.81 0.91
CA GLU A 88 8.13 24.61 2.13
C GLU A 88 9.12 24.20 3.24
N GLY A 89 9.65 25.20 3.96
CA GLY A 89 10.70 24.98 4.96
C GLY A 89 12.12 24.87 4.39
N ASN A 90 12.35 25.27 3.13
CA ASN A 90 13.64 25.17 2.43
C ASN A 90 14.14 23.74 2.29
N LYS A 91 13.23 22.78 2.29
CA LYS A 91 13.57 21.38 2.06
C LYS A 91 13.83 21.18 0.57
N LEU A 92 14.89 20.45 0.24
CA LEU A 92 15.29 20.21 -1.13
C LEU A 92 15.01 18.76 -1.50
N ASP A 93 14.49 18.58 -2.71
CA ASP A 93 14.25 17.26 -3.28
C ASP A 93 15.52 16.75 -3.95
N SER A 94 16.07 15.65 -3.44
CA SER A 94 17.32 15.11 -3.95
C SER A 94 17.17 14.54 -5.36
N LEU A 95 15.98 14.07 -5.76
CA LEU A 95 15.75 13.57 -7.11
C LEU A 95 15.81 14.73 -8.13
N LEU A 96 15.15 15.85 -7.83
CA LEU A 96 15.17 17.04 -8.68
C LEU A 96 16.57 17.69 -8.75
N LEU A 97 17.32 17.68 -7.64
CA LEU A 97 18.68 18.24 -7.61
C LEU A 97 19.70 17.38 -8.35
N ASN A 98 19.60 16.05 -8.25
CA ASN A 98 20.61 15.13 -8.80
C ASN A 98 20.24 14.61 -10.20
N GLY A 99 18.95 14.62 -10.57
CA GLY A 99 18.43 14.20 -11.86
C GLY A 99 18.75 15.18 -13.01
N PRO A 100 18.23 14.97 -14.23
CA PRO A 100 18.36 15.95 -15.31
C PRO A 100 17.67 17.28 -14.95
N THR A 101 18.00 18.35 -15.67
CA THR A 101 17.23 19.59 -15.58
C THR A 101 15.89 19.36 -16.27
N LEU A 102 14.79 19.55 -15.53
CA LEU A 102 13.43 19.47 -16.06
C LEU A 102 13.20 20.45 -17.23
N SER A 103 12.26 20.12 -18.09
CA SER A 103 11.80 20.94 -19.21
C SER A 103 10.26 20.87 -19.27
N PRO A 104 9.52 21.99 -19.33
CA PRO A 104 8.06 21.99 -19.21
C PRO A 104 7.31 21.01 -20.12
N ASP A 105 7.79 20.79 -21.35
CA ASP A 105 7.15 19.89 -22.32
C ASP A 105 7.86 18.52 -22.47
N ALA A 106 8.84 18.20 -21.61
CA ALA A 106 9.48 16.90 -21.58
C ALA A 106 8.68 15.89 -20.74
N TYR A 107 8.93 14.60 -20.99
CA TYR A 107 8.39 13.45 -20.24
C TYR A 107 9.58 12.79 -19.54
N THR A 108 10.01 13.32 -18.40
CA THR A 108 11.35 13.02 -17.87
C THR A 108 11.50 11.59 -17.36
N ASP A 109 10.43 10.98 -16.86
CA ASP A 109 10.36 9.61 -16.37
C ASP A 109 9.62 8.66 -17.33
N ASP A 110 9.33 9.09 -18.56
CA ASP A 110 8.70 8.28 -19.60
C ASP A 110 7.27 7.77 -19.27
N ASP A 111 6.57 8.40 -18.31
CA ASP A 111 5.21 8.02 -17.90
C ASP A 111 4.09 8.61 -18.80
N TYR A 112 4.44 9.43 -19.80
CA TYR A 112 3.52 10.17 -20.68
C TYR A 112 2.83 11.41 -20.06
N LEU A 113 3.27 11.90 -18.91
CA LEU A 113 2.96 13.23 -18.37
C LEU A 113 4.11 14.20 -18.60
N LYS A 114 3.76 15.45 -18.90
CA LYS A 114 4.78 16.48 -19.05
C LYS A 114 5.20 17.00 -17.69
N ASP A 115 6.47 17.35 -17.52
CA ASP A 115 7.01 17.91 -16.25
C ASP A 115 6.15 19.07 -15.69
N LYS A 116 5.53 19.89 -16.56
CA LYS A 116 4.67 21.02 -16.16
C LYS A 116 3.27 20.63 -15.64
N GLU A 117 2.80 19.45 -15.99
CA GLU A 117 1.54 18.87 -15.51
C GLU A 117 1.75 18.23 -14.13
N GLU A 118 2.95 17.74 -13.88
CA GLU A 118 3.35 17.06 -12.66
C GLU A 118 3.80 18.03 -11.56
N LEU A 119 4.54 19.07 -11.92
CA LEU A 119 5.13 20.01 -10.98
C LEU A 119 4.63 21.44 -11.22
N TYR A 120 4.34 22.16 -10.13
CA TYR A 120 3.98 23.58 -10.19
C TYR A 120 4.75 24.39 -9.15
N ILE A 121 4.78 25.70 -9.37
CA ILE A 121 5.36 26.66 -8.42
C ILE A 121 4.23 27.38 -7.71
N TYR A 122 4.36 27.61 -6.42
CA TYR A 122 3.41 28.43 -5.68
C TYR A 122 4.10 29.44 -4.78
N GLU A 123 3.42 30.54 -4.47
CA GLU A 123 3.99 31.63 -3.69
C GLU A 123 3.25 31.82 -2.36
N LYS A 124 4.02 31.81 -1.26
CA LYS A 124 3.52 32.01 0.10
C LYS A 124 4.49 32.92 0.85
N GLY A 125 3.98 34.04 1.38
CA GLY A 125 4.80 35.02 2.09
C GLY A 125 5.88 35.67 1.21
N GLY A 126 5.62 35.87 -0.09
CA GLY A 126 6.57 36.45 -1.04
C GLY A 126 7.70 35.52 -1.48
N LYS A 127 7.69 34.26 -1.04
CA LYS A 127 8.64 33.22 -1.44
C LYS A 127 7.96 32.15 -2.29
N LYS A 128 8.67 31.70 -3.34
CA LYS A 128 8.24 30.62 -4.23
C LYS A 128 8.69 29.26 -3.69
N TYR A 129 7.84 28.25 -3.89
CA TYR A 129 8.05 26.87 -3.48
C TYR A 129 7.62 25.90 -4.58
N VAL A 130 8.20 24.70 -4.55
CA VAL A 130 7.77 23.56 -5.38
C VAL A 130 6.52 22.93 -4.76
N GLY A 131 5.50 22.72 -5.59
CA GLY A 131 4.35 21.87 -5.32
C GLY A 131 4.24 20.75 -6.36
N TYR A 132 3.61 19.65 -5.96
CA TYR A 132 3.53 18.42 -6.74
C TYR A 132 2.07 18.05 -7.00
N ASN A 133 1.79 17.63 -8.22
CA ASN A 133 0.62 16.86 -8.61
C ASN A 133 1.00 15.38 -8.79
N SER A 134 2.22 15.13 -9.27
CA SER A 134 3.01 13.89 -9.26
C SER A 134 4.49 14.30 -9.25
N HIS A 135 5.42 13.36 -9.28
CA HIS A 135 6.85 13.62 -9.25
C HIS A 135 7.50 13.28 -10.62
N PRO A 136 8.09 14.25 -11.34
CA PRO A 136 8.57 14.10 -12.74
C PRO A 136 9.87 13.29 -12.89
N MET A 137 10.16 12.40 -11.95
CA MET A 137 11.32 11.51 -11.95
C MET A 137 10.91 10.09 -11.56
N LEU A 138 9.61 9.83 -11.41
CA LEU A 138 9.04 8.62 -10.88
C LEU A 138 7.77 8.32 -11.69
N GLU A 139 7.81 7.26 -12.49
CA GLU A 139 6.63 6.80 -13.26
C GLU A 139 5.39 6.53 -12.39
N ASP A 140 5.63 6.16 -11.13
CA ASP A 140 4.63 5.88 -10.10
C ASP A 140 5.09 6.59 -8.82
N THR A 141 4.57 7.81 -8.63
CA THR A 141 4.99 8.71 -7.55
C THR A 141 4.66 8.15 -6.17
N ASP A 142 3.50 7.54 -6.00
CA ASP A 142 3.04 7.06 -4.70
C ASP A 142 3.34 5.59 -4.43
N GLY A 143 3.75 4.83 -5.45
CA GLY A 143 4.24 3.46 -5.38
C GLY A 143 3.15 2.38 -5.44
N ASP A 144 1.88 2.76 -5.67
CA ASP A 144 0.75 1.84 -5.59
C ASP A 144 0.65 0.84 -6.75
N GLY A 145 1.56 0.93 -7.73
CA GLY A 145 1.65 0.06 -8.90
C GLY A 145 0.85 0.56 -10.11
N ILE A 146 0.29 1.76 -10.05
CA ILE A 146 -0.38 2.43 -11.18
C ILE A 146 0.47 3.64 -11.56
N ILE A 147 0.85 3.74 -12.84
CA ILE A 147 1.61 4.92 -13.30
C ILE A 147 0.75 6.19 -13.22
N ASP A 148 1.39 7.31 -12.92
CA ASP A 148 0.75 8.60 -12.66
C ASP A 148 -0.15 9.06 -13.82
N SER A 149 0.20 8.73 -15.07
CA SER A 149 -0.60 9.08 -16.24
C SER A 149 -1.95 8.36 -16.33
N ASN A 150 -2.07 7.20 -15.69
CA ASN A 150 -3.28 6.36 -15.69
C ASN A 150 -4.19 6.65 -14.50
N GLU A 151 -3.76 7.49 -13.57
CA GLU A 151 -4.50 7.87 -12.38
C GLU A 151 -5.31 9.15 -12.55
N LYS A 152 -6.35 9.31 -11.70
CA LYS A 152 -7.03 10.60 -11.59
C LYS A 152 -6.11 11.61 -10.91
N PRO A 153 -6.25 12.91 -11.23
CA PRO A 153 -5.39 13.95 -10.64
C PRO A 153 -5.35 14.03 -9.11
N ASP A 154 -6.39 13.54 -8.42
CA ASP A 154 -6.48 13.54 -6.96
C ASP A 154 -6.05 12.23 -6.28
N GLU A 155 -5.60 11.24 -7.08
CA GLU A 155 -5.18 9.90 -6.66
C GLU A 155 -3.64 9.76 -6.65
N LYS A 156 -2.91 10.38 -7.60
CA LYS A 156 -1.43 10.40 -7.81
C LYS A 156 -0.46 10.58 -6.63
N LEU A 157 -0.97 11.01 -5.48
CA LEU A 157 -0.16 11.25 -4.26
C LEU A 157 -0.74 10.49 -3.06
N LYS A 158 -1.54 9.45 -3.31
CA LYS A 158 -2.32 8.71 -2.32
C LYS A 158 -2.43 7.26 -2.76
N TRP A 159 -1.66 6.42 -2.09
CA TRP A 159 -1.67 4.98 -2.31
C TRP A 159 -3.08 4.38 -2.45
N ASN A 160 -3.46 3.94 -3.65
CA ASN A 160 -4.72 3.23 -3.88
C ASN A 160 -4.53 1.75 -3.57
N VAL A 161 -4.85 1.39 -2.33
CA VAL A 161 -4.67 0.03 -1.82
C VAL A 161 -5.38 -1.00 -2.69
N SER A 162 -4.59 -1.90 -3.29
CA SER A 162 -5.02 -2.91 -4.25
C SER A 162 -5.04 -4.33 -3.67
N GLU A 163 -5.57 -5.29 -4.44
CA GLU A 163 -5.53 -6.72 -4.06
C GLU A 163 -4.09 -7.26 -3.97
N ARG A 164 -3.17 -6.71 -4.77
CA ARG A 164 -1.74 -7.03 -4.69
C ARG A 164 -1.22 -6.70 -3.29
N ASP A 165 -1.51 -5.50 -2.80
CA ASP A 165 -1.02 -5.02 -1.51
C ASP A 165 -1.62 -5.82 -0.36
N MET A 166 -2.92 -6.14 -0.42
CA MET A 166 -3.59 -7.01 0.54
C MET A 166 -2.91 -8.37 0.68
N ILE A 167 -2.47 -8.97 -0.43
CA ILE A 167 -1.76 -10.25 -0.42
C ILE A 167 -0.36 -10.08 0.20
N MET A 168 0.34 -8.98 -0.09
CA MET A 168 1.66 -8.72 0.50
C MET A 168 1.59 -8.55 2.02
N PHE A 169 0.65 -7.74 2.53
CA PHE A 169 0.46 -7.55 3.98
C PHE A 169 -0.03 -8.80 4.68
N MET A 170 -0.87 -9.59 4.01
CA MET A 170 -1.29 -10.90 4.49
C MET A 170 -0.09 -11.84 4.65
N GLU A 171 0.79 -11.94 3.65
CA GLU A 171 2.01 -12.77 3.74
C GLU A 171 2.97 -12.27 4.83
N LEU A 172 3.16 -10.96 4.95
CA LEU A 172 4.00 -10.38 6.01
C LEU A 172 3.46 -10.68 7.41
N SER A 173 2.14 -10.74 7.60
CA SER A 173 1.53 -11.05 8.91
C SER A 173 1.90 -12.42 9.47
N TYR A 174 2.44 -13.34 8.65
CA TYR A 174 2.94 -14.64 9.08
C TYR A 174 4.39 -14.60 9.60
N ARG A 175 5.03 -13.43 9.60
CA ARG A 175 6.40 -13.21 10.09
C ARG A 175 6.37 -12.55 11.47
N ASP A 176 7.49 -12.66 12.20
CA ASP A 176 7.65 -11.94 13.46
C ASP A 176 7.89 -10.45 13.24
N ASP A 177 7.60 -9.64 14.25
CA ASP A 177 7.73 -8.18 14.23
C ASP A 177 9.10 -7.70 13.73
N ASN A 178 10.19 -8.32 14.18
CA ASN A 178 11.54 -7.88 13.79
C ASN A 178 11.80 -8.12 12.31
N TYR A 179 11.32 -9.25 11.78
CA TYR A 179 11.45 -9.54 10.37
C TYR A 179 10.53 -8.64 9.52
N ILE A 180 9.31 -8.34 9.98
CA ILE A 180 8.43 -7.37 9.32
C ILE A 180 9.13 -6.00 9.23
N ASP A 181 9.66 -5.50 10.35
CA ASP A 181 10.38 -4.23 10.39
C ASP A 181 11.62 -4.26 9.48
N ARG A 182 12.29 -5.41 9.37
CA ARG A 182 13.43 -5.61 8.48
C ARG A 182 13.04 -5.58 6.99
N VAL A 183 11.91 -6.17 6.61
CA VAL A 183 11.39 -6.10 5.23
C VAL A 183 10.96 -4.68 4.90
N LEU A 184 10.36 -3.96 5.85
CA LEU A 184 9.91 -2.57 5.67
C LEU A 184 11.02 -1.51 5.89
N ASP A 185 12.29 -1.92 6.00
CA ASP A 185 13.44 -1.01 6.03
C ASP A 185 14.04 -0.83 4.63
N HIS A 186 13.53 0.14 3.86
CA HIS A 186 14.03 0.43 2.50
C HIS A 186 15.48 0.93 2.47
N LYS A 187 16.03 1.40 3.61
CA LYS A 187 17.42 1.90 3.68
C LYS A 187 18.42 0.76 3.71
N LYS A 188 17.96 -0.47 3.94
CA LYS A 188 18.78 -1.68 3.94
C LYS A 188 18.18 -2.70 2.98
N PRO A 189 18.71 -2.85 1.76
CA PRO A 189 18.28 -3.92 0.87
C PRO A 189 18.36 -5.30 1.55
N LEU A 190 17.37 -6.16 1.32
CA LEU A 190 17.43 -7.55 1.77
C LEU A 190 18.47 -8.34 0.99
N THR A 191 19.21 -9.19 1.69
CA THR A 191 20.14 -10.16 1.11
C THR A 191 19.48 -11.52 0.93
N GLU A 192 19.97 -12.34 -0.01
CA GLU A 192 19.39 -13.67 -0.27
C GLU A 192 19.36 -14.57 0.98
N SER A 193 20.37 -14.49 1.85
CA SER A 193 20.40 -15.27 3.09
C SER A 193 19.28 -14.90 4.08
N GLU A 194 18.68 -13.72 3.96
CA GLU A 194 17.57 -13.27 4.81
C GLU A 194 16.20 -13.75 4.29
N LEU A 195 16.13 -14.36 3.11
CA LEU A 195 14.87 -14.75 2.46
C LEU A 195 14.37 -16.14 2.86
N TYR A 196 15.16 -16.89 3.62
CA TYR A 196 14.79 -18.23 4.05
C TYR A 196 13.90 -18.15 5.30
N LYS A 197 12.79 -18.91 5.30
CA LYS A 197 11.83 -18.88 6.42
C LYS A 197 12.38 -19.63 7.62
N LYS A 198 13.14 -20.71 7.39
CA LYS A 198 13.80 -21.53 8.40
C LYS A 198 15.22 -21.92 7.94
N ASN A 199 16.09 -22.19 8.91
CA ASN A 199 17.41 -22.76 8.64
C ASN A 199 17.28 -24.09 7.89
N GLY A 200 17.89 -24.21 6.73
CA GLY A 200 17.82 -25.40 5.87
C GLY A 200 16.67 -25.39 4.86
N ASP A 201 15.91 -24.30 4.74
CA ASP A 201 15.04 -24.11 3.58
C ASP A 201 15.88 -24.02 2.30
N HIS A 202 15.39 -24.63 1.23
CA HIS A 202 16.08 -24.66 -0.07
C HIS A 202 15.47 -23.69 -1.09
N ARG A 203 14.45 -22.92 -0.67
CA ARG A 203 13.71 -22.00 -1.52
C ARG A 203 13.70 -20.60 -0.87
N PRO A 204 14.49 -19.65 -1.38
CA PRO A 204 14.41 -18.26 -0.95
C PRO A 204 13.02 -17.67 -1.30
N ARG A 205 12.52 -16.82 -0.42
CA ARG A 205 11.22 -16.13 -0.55
C ARG A 205 11.45 -14.74 -1.16
N TYR A 206 11.65 -14.69 -2.48
CA TYR A 206 11.96 -13.47 -3.23
C TYR A 206 10.88 -12.38 -3.15
N GLU A 207 9.65 -12.74 -2.81
CA GLU A 207 8.58 -11.79 -2.56
C GLU A 207 8.93 -10.79 -1.45
N TYR A 208 9.76 -11.15 -0.45
CA TYR A 208 10.20 -10.19 0.56
C TYR A 208 11.19 -9.18 0.01
N MET A 209 12.06 -9.56 -0.95
CA MET A 209 12.90 -8.59 -1.65
C MET A 209 12.07 -7.60 -2.46
N MET A 210 11.02 -8.10 -3.12
CA MET A 210 10.09 -7.27 -3.86
C MET A 210 9.37 -6.30 -2.92
N MET A 211 8.80 -6.78 -1.81
CA MET A 211 8.18 -5.93 -0.78
C MET A 211 9.15 -4.89 -0.19
N ASN A 212 10.42 -5.25 0.02
CA ASN A 212 11.44 -4.31 0.50
C ASN A 212 11.75 -3.20 -0.50
N LYS A 213 11.58 -3.45 -1.81
CA LYS A 213 11.75 -2.43 -2.84
C LYS A 213 10.50 -1.61 -3.05
N GLU A 214 9.35 -2.26 -3.12
CA GLU A 214 8.08 -1.65 -3.57
C GLU A 214 7.25 -1.10 -2.41
N LEU A 215 7.19 -1.76 -1.25
CA LEU A 215 6.37 -1.32 -0.12
C LEU A 215 7.15 -0.49 0.91
N ALA A 216 8.39 -0.89 1.22
CA ALA A 216 9.15 -0.31 2.33
C ALA A 216 9.43 1.21 2.25
N PRO A 217 9.50 1.85 1.07
CA PRO A 217 9.60 3.31 1.00
C PRO A 217 8.30 4.04 1.39
N TYR A 218 7.17 3.34 1.38
CA TYR A 218 5.82 3.90 1.45
C TYR A 218 4.97 3.35 2.61
N TRP A 219 5.44 2.34 3.34
CA TRP A 219 4.71 1.68 4.40
C TRP A 219 5.58 1.36 5.61
N GLU A 220 4.97 1.40 6.79
CA GLU A 220 5.57 0.90 8.04
C GLU A 220 4.59 0.03 8.84
N ARG A 221 5.15 -0.75 9.76
CA ARG A 221 4.36 -1.42 10.80
C ARG A 221 3.97 -0.40 11.86
N LYS A 222 2.67 -0.15 12.00
CA LYS A 222 2.12 0.76 13.01
C LYS A 222 1.95 0.09 14.37
N LYS A 223 1.42 -1.14 14.37
CA LYS A 223 1.16 -1.89 15.62
C LYS A 223 1.02 -3.38 15.33
N SER A 224 1.51 -4.21 16.24
CA SER A 224 1.22 -5.65 16.28
C SER A 224 0.29 -5.97 17.46
N TYR A 225 -0.60 -6.93 17.24
CA TYR A 225 -1.50 -7.48 18.23
C TYR A 225 -1.12 -8.95 18.45
N HIS A 226 -0.65 -9.25 19.66
CA HIS A 226 -0.37 -10.62 20.12
C HIS A 226 -1.20 -10.87 21.36
N THR A 227 -2.19 -11.76 21.26
CA THR A 227 -3.15 -12.00 22.34
C THR A 227 -2.91 -13.36 23.00
N SER A 228 -3.35 -13.51 24.25
CA SER A 228 -3.27 -14.80 24.95
C SER A 228 -4.17 -15.88 24.34
N SER A 229 -5.14 -15.50 23.49
CA SER A 229 -5.98 -16.45 22.75
C SER A 229 -5.27 -17.05 21.52
N GLY A 230 -4.07 -16.55 21.20
CA GLY A 230 -3.32 -16.92 20.01
C GLY A 230 -3.73 -16.16 18.75
N LEU A 231 -4.57 -15.12 18.87
CA LEU A 231 -4.77 -14.18 17.76
C LEU A 231 -3.51 -13.33 17.59
N ASP A 232 -3.00 -13.35 16.36
CA ASP A 232 -1.93 -12.49 15.86
C ASP A 232 -2.49 -11.62 14.73
N ALA A 233 -2.27 -10.30 14.80
CA ALA A 233 -2.61 -9.38 13.73
C ALA A 233 -1.60 -8.23 13.65
N VAL A 234 -1.43 -7.66 12.46
CA VAL A 234 -0.50 -6.53 12.24
C VAL A 234 -1.23 -5.41 11.53
N LEU A 235 -1.16 -4.21 12.09
CA LEU A 235 -1.62 -2.97 11.50
C LEU A 235 -0.45 -2.29 10.81
N TYR A 236 -0.55 -2.12 9.50
CA TYR A 236 0.37 -1.36 8.65
C TYR A 236 -0.22 0.01 8.35
N GLU A 237 0.63 0.99 8.09
CA GLU A 237 0.23 2.36 7.74
C GLU A 237 1.15 2.95 6.68
N THR A 238 0.58 3.76 5.78
CA THR A 238 1.37 4.52 4.82
C THR A 238 2.30 5.50 5.52
N LYS A 239 3.56 5.50 5.12
CA LYS A 239 4.59 6.41 5.57
C LYS A 239 5.61 6.60 4.48
N SER A 240 6.00 7.84 4.24
CA SER A 240 7.05 8.15 3.30
C SER A 240 8.13 9.06 3.89
N ASP A 241 9.36 8.86 3.43
CA ASP A 241 10.45 9.83 3.60
C ASP A 241 10.35 10.95 2.53
N PHE A 242 9.50 10.80 1.51
CA PHE A 242 9.26 11.79 0.47
C PHE A 242 8.40 12.95 0.96
N LEU A 243 8.82 14.18 0.65
CA LEU A 243 8.22 15.40 1.20
C LEU A 243 6.82 15.70 0.64
N TYR A 244 6.51 15.12 -0.51
CA TYR A 244 5.27 15.33 -1.25
C TYR A 244 4.20 14.28 -0.94
N LEU A 245 4.56 13.18 -0.26
CA LEU A 245 3.60 12.17 0.16
C LEU A 245 3.17 12.35 1.61
N PRO A 246 1.85 12.41 1.88
CA PRO A 246 1.33 12.44 3.24
C PRO A 246 1.46 11.07 3.94
N ASN A 247 1.81 11.08 5.23
CA ASN A 247 1.77 9.89 6.09
C ASN A 247 0.37 9.63 6.64
N GLY A 248 0.06 8.38 6.97
CA GLY A 248 -1.17 8.00 7.65
C GLY A 248 -2.43 8.13 6.79
N THR A 249 -2.28 8.05 5.48
CA THR A 249 -3.39 8.13 4.52
C THR A 249 -4.12 6.82 4.31
N ALA A 250 -3.48 5.67 4.55
CA ALA A 250 -4.13 4.37 4.50
C ALA A 250 -3.55 3.41 5.54
N GLN A 251 -4.36 2.46 5.99
CA GLN A 251 -3.99 1.43 6.95
C GLN A 251 -4.51 0.07 6.51
N VAL A 252 -3.71 -0.96 6.73
CA VAL A 252 -4.09 -2.36 6.45
C VAL A 252 -3.95 -3.16 7.74
N LEU A 253 -5.04 -3.74 8.22
CA LEU A 253 -5.02 -4.71 9.32
C LEU A 253 -5.04 -6.12 8.74
N ALA A 254 -3.92 -6.83 8.90
CA ALA A 254 -3.77 -8.21 8.46
C ALA A 254 -3.89 -9.17 9.65
N PHE A 255 -4.89 -10.05 9.63
CA PHE A 255 -5.01 -11.13 10.60
C PHE A 255 -4.27 -12.37 10.12
N ARG A 256 -3.39 -12.90 10.97
CA ARG A 256 -2.65 -14.12 10.68
C ARG A 256 -3.56 -15.34 10.90
N GLY A 257 -3.54 -16.29 9.96
CA GLY A 257 -4.16 -17.61 10.13
C GLY A 257 -3.23 -18.64 10.80
N THR A 258 -3.73 -19.85 11.03
CA THR A 258 -2.90 -20.97 11.52
C THR A 258 -1.73 -21.27 10.57
N SER A 259 -0.51 -21.40 11.09
CA SER A 259 0.71 -21.50 10.26
C SER A 259 1.18 -22.92 9.92
N ASP A 260 0.52 -23.96 10.42
CA ASP A 260 0.93 -25.36 10.19
C ASP A 260 0.12 -26.03 9.07
N ALA A 261 0.80 -26.35 7.96
CA ALA A 261 0.23 -27.01 6.79
C ALA A 261 -0.32 -28.43 7.07
N LYS A 262 -0.01 -29.01 8.24
CA LYS A 262 -0.62 -30.26 8.72
C LYS A 262 -2.05 -30.07 9.24
N ASP A 263 -2.44 -28.85 9.57
CA ASP A 263 -3.74 -28.52 10.18
C ASP A 263 -4.74 -27.89 9.20
N ILE A 264 -4.36 -27.60 7.95
CA ILE A 264 -5.28 -27.02 6.94
C ILE A 264 -6.52 -27.92 6.72
N GLY A 265 -6.37 -29.25 6.82
CA GLY A 265 -7.49 -30.20 6.73
C GLY A 265 -8.33 -30.31 8.01
N ALA A 266 -7.78 -29.94 9.18
CA ALA A 266 -8.46 -29.91 10.46
C ALA A 266 -9.13 -28.54 10.74
N ASP A 267 -8.63 -27.46 10.11
CA ASP A 267 -9.07 -26.08 10.30
C ASP A 267 -10.52 -25.83 9.83
N VAL A 268 -11.04 -26.60 8.88
CA VAL A 268 -12.47 -26.54 8.50
C VAL A 268 -13.37 -27.14 9.59
N THR A 269 -12.86 -28.10 10.37
CA THR A 269 -13.62 -28.76 11.46
C THR A 269 -13.53 -27.97 12.77
N LEU A 270 -12.44 -27.23 13.00
CA LEU A 270 -12.24 -26.37 14.17
C LEU A 270 -12.82 -24.95 13.99
N GLY A 271 -12.90 -24.42 12.77
CA GLY A 271 -13.50 -23.11 12.47
C GLY A 271 -14.99 -22.97 12.80
N LEU A 272 -15.68 -24.08 13.11
CA LEU A 272 -17.07 -24.09 13.59
C LEU A 272 -17.20 -24.39 15.10
N GLY A 273 -16.12 -24.77 15.81
CA GLY A 273 -16.17 -25.27 17.20
C GLY A 273 -15.17 -24.66 18.19
N SER A 274 -14.08 -24.03 17.73
CA SER A 274 -13.09 -23.31 18.54
C SER A 274 -12.70 -22.04 17.76
N ASN A 275 -13.22 -20.86 18.05
CA ASN A 275 -12.70 -20.02 19.12
C ASN A 275 -13.62 -18.80 19.32
N PRO A 276 -14.49 -18.82 20.35
CA PRO A 276 -15.18 -17.61 20.78
C PRO A 276 -14.20 -16.48 21.10
N GLN A 277 -13.05 -16.81 21.72
CA GLN A 277 -12.14 -15.80 22.26
C GLN A 277 -11.33 -15.05 21.20
N GLN A 278 -10.74 -15.71 20.20
CA GLN A 278 -10.05 -14.99 19.11
C GLN A 278 -11.01 -14.10 18.32
N GLY A 279 -12.25 -14.56 18.12
CA GLY A 279 -13.31 -13.72 17.55
C GLY A 279 -13.56 -12.47 18.39
N ILE A 280 -13.74 -12.61 19.72
CA ILE A 280 -13.91 -11.48 20.64
C ILE A 280 -12.69 -10.54 20.60
N ASP A 281 -11.48 -11.07 20.50
CA ASP A 281 -10.26 -10.27 20.42
C ASP A 281 -10.20 -9.46 19.11
N ALA A 282 -10.61 -10.05 17.98
CA ALA A 282 -10.76 -9.32 16.71
C ALA A 282 -11.81 -8.20 16.80
N GLU A 283 -12.94 -8.47 17.45
CA GLU A 283 -13.99 -7.47 17.72
C GLU A 283 -13.47 -6.32 18.59
N ASN A 284 -12.66 -6.63 19.61
CA ASN A 284 -12.03 -5.63 20.48
C ASN A 284 -11.02 -4.75 19.73
N ILE A 285 -10.25 -5.32 18.79
CA ILE A 285 -9.37 -4.54 17.91
C ILE A 285 -10.19 -3.54 17.10
N MET A 286 -11.34 -3.93 16.55
CA MET A 286 -12.21 -2.99 15.81
C MET A 286 -12.76 -1.87 16.70
N ARG A 287 -13.14 -2.18 17.95
CA ARG A 287 -13.59 -1.17 18.93
C ARG A 287 -12.47 -0.18 19.27
N GLU A 288 -11.22 -0.65 19.35
CA GLU A 288 -10.02 0.18 19.54
C GLU A 288 -9.82 1.12 18.33
N LEU A 289 -9.72 0.55 17.13
CA LEU A 289 -9.43 1.29 15.89
C LEU A 289 -10.53 2.29 15.53
N ALA A 290 -11.79 1.99 15.82
CA ALA A 290 -12.88 2.94 15.58
C ALA A 290 -12.75 4.25 16.38
N LYS A 291 -12.13 4.18 17.56
CA LYS A 291 -11.88 5.33 18.45
C LYS A 291 -10.56 6.03 18.14
N ASP A 292 -9.64 5.36 17.45
CA ASP A 292 -8.38 5.94 17.03
C ASP A 292 -8.60 6.88 15.84
N LYS A 293 -8.32 8.17 16.06
CA LYS A 293 -8.47 9.22 15.04
C LYS A 293 -7.38 9.20 13.97
N SER A 294 -6.26 8.52 14.24
CA SER A 294 -5.19 8.35 13.26
C SER A 294 -5.53 7.31 12.19
N ILE A 295 -6.61 6.54 12.35
CA ILE A 295 -7.12 5.62 11.34
C ILE A 295 -8.03 6.38 10.37
N THR A 296 -7.64 6.37 9.10
CA THR A 296 -8.20 7.22 8.04
C THR A 296 -8.88 6.41 6.94
N ASN A 297 -8.18 5.42 6.36
CA ASN A 297 -8.69 4.48 5.37
C ASN A 297 -8.23 3.06 5.75
N LEU A 298 -9.09 2.31 6.45
CA LEU A 298 -8.77 0.98 6.99
C LEU A 298 -9.23 -0.13 6.06
N TYR A 299 -8.30 -0.98 5.66
CA TYR A 299 -8.53 -2.20 4.89
C TYR A 299 -8.25 -3.43 5.76
N LEU A 300 -8.99 -4.50 5.56
CA LEU A 300 -8.84 -5.75 6.31
C LEU A 300 -8.45 -6.90 5.36
N THR A 301 -7.48 -7.71 5.77
CA THR A 301 -7.02 -8.88 5.02
C THR A 301 -6.69 -10.06 5.94
N GLY A 302 -6.79 -11.28 5.42
CA GLY A 302 -6.46 -12.50 6.15
C GLY A 302 -6.75 -13.77 5.36
N HIS A 303 -5.97 -14.81 5.59
CA HIS A 303 -6.14 -16.14 4.98
C HIS A 303 -6.49 -17.21 6.02
N SER A 304 -7.21 -18.26 5.61
CA SER A 304 -7.66 -19.34 6.49
C SER A 304 -8.42 -18.77 7.71
N LEU A 305 -8.02 -19.12 8.94
CA LEU A 305 -8.57 -18.56 10.17
C LEU A 305 -8.52 -17.02 10.21
N GLY A 306 -7.50 -16.39 9.62
CA GLY A 306 -7.41 -14.95 9.52
C GLY A 306 -8.57 -14.34 8.72
N GLY A 307 -9.01 -15.01 7.65
CA GLY A 307 -10.18 -14.59 6.86
C GLY A 307 -11.48 -14.66 7.65
N TYR A 308 -11.64 -15.65 8.53
CA TYR A 308 -12.76 -15.73 9.47
C TYR A 308 -12.74 -14.58 10.50
N LEU A 309 -11.55 -14.23 11.01
CA LEU A 309 -11.40 -13.09 11.94
C LEU A 309 -11.72 -11.75 11.28
N VAL A 310 -11.39 -11.57 10.00
CA VAL A 310 -11.83 -10.41 9.20
C VAL A 310 -13.35 -10.32 9.17
N GLN A 311 -14.05 -11.42 8.91
CA GLN A 311 -15.52 -11.42 8.89
C GLN A 311 -16.11 -11.05 10.26
N ARG A 312 -15.54 -11.55 11.35
CA ARG A 312 -15.94 -11.18 12.73
C ARG A 312 -15.74 -9.70 13.00
N ALA A 313 -14.57 -9.17 12.64
CA ALA A 313 -14.24 -7.75 12.74
C ALA A 313 -15.23 -6.87 11.96
N MET A 314 -15.60 -7.26 10.73
CA MET A 314 -16.60 -6.54 9.95
C MET A 314 -18.00 -6.56 10.55
N VAL A 315 -18.43 -7.72 11.03
CA VAL A 315 -19.73 -7.88 11.68
C VAL A 315 -19.82 -6.98 12.91
N GLU A 316 -18.77 -6.92 13.72
CA GLU A 316 -18.69 -6.00 14.86
C GLU A 316 -18.71 -4.53 14.42
N ALA A 317 -17.94 -4.15 13.39
CA ALA A 317 -17.96 -2.78 12.90
C ALA A 317 -19.36 -2.36 12.40
N TYR A 318 -20.08 -3.25 11.73
CA TYR A 318 -21.47 -3.03 11.33
C TYR A 318 -22.39 -2.90 12.55
N GLN A 319 -22.27 -3.80 13.53
CA GLN A 319 -23.05 -3.74 14.75
C GLN A 319 -22.78 -2.44 15.52
N LEU A 320 -21.54 -1.99 15.65
CA LEU A 320 -21.22 -0.71 16.28
C LEU A 320 -21.91 0.49 15.61
N ALA A 321 -22.03 0.44 14.27
CA ALA A 321 -22.66 1.51 13.50
C ALA A 321 -24.20 1.49 13.57
N TYR A 322 -24.82 0.30 13.64
CA TYR A 322 -26.26 0.13 13.39
C TYR A 322 -27.05 -0.60 14.50
N SER A 323 -26.42 -1.08 15.57
CA SER A 323 -27.14 -1.67 16.71
C SER A 323 -27.95 -0.63 17.49
N ASP A 324 -28.99 -1.13 18.18
CA ASP A 324 -29.98 -0.33 18.91
C ASP A 324 -29.31 0.68 19.90
N SER A 325 -29.66 1.96 19.76
CA SER A 325 -29.00 3.14 20.35
C SER A 325 -29.19 3.29 21.86
N ARG A 326 -29.82 2.33 22.53
CA ARG A 326 -30.20 2.43 23.95
C ARG A 326 -29.03 2.31 24.93
N VAL A 327 -27.84 1.89 24.46
CA VAL A 327 -26.66 1.61 25.29
C VAL A 327 -25.48 2.54 24.98
N MET A 328 -25.64 3.49 24.06
CA MET A 328 -24.54 4.30 23.53
C MET A 328 -24.95 5.77 23.37
N SER A 329 -24.04 6.71 23.65
CA SER A 329 -24.33 8.12 23.43
C SER A 329 -24.49 8.44 21.94
N PRO A 330 -25.30 9.45 21.56
CA PRO A 330 -25.44 9.86 20.16
C PRO A 330 -24.11 10.20 19.47
N LYS A 331 -23.15 10.76 20.23
CA LYS A 331 -21.82 11.10 19.74
C LYS A 331 -20.99 9.87 19.41
N GLU A 332 -21.03 8.85 20.28
CA GLU A 332 -20.35 7.58 20.03
C GLU A 332 -20.97 6.84 18.84
N GLN A 333 -22.31 6.83 18.74
CA GLN A 333 -23.00 6.21 17.62
C GLN A 333 -22.62 6.87 16.28
N LEU A 334 -22.54 8.20 16.24
CA LEU A 334 -22.07 8.92 15.06
C LEU A 334 -20.62 8.56 14.72
N ALA A 335 -19.74 8.43 15.72
CA ALA A 335 -18.35 8.06 15.50
C ALA A 335 -18.21 6.66 14.88
N TYR A 336 -18.97 5.67 15.35
CA TYR A 336 -18.96 4.32 14.78
C TYR A 336 -19.59 4.26 13.38
N ARG A 337 -20.67 5.02 13.13
CA ARG A 337 -21.24 5.16 11.78
C ARG A 337 -20.22 5.78 10.81
N ASN A 338 -19.54 6.84 11.24
CA ASN A 338 -18.49 7.46 10.42
C ASN A 338 -17.34 6.48 10.16
N PHE A 339 -16.90 5.73 11.17
CA PHE A 339 -15.88 4.71 11.00
C PHE A 339 -16.31 3.63 9.99
N TYR A 340 -17.49 3.04 10.14
CA TYR A 340 -17.94 1.97 9.25
C TYR A 340 -18.22 2.45 7.80
N ASN A 341 -18.82 3.62 7.64
CA ASN A 341 -19.21 4.09 6.30
C ASN A 341 -18.07 4.79 5.55
N ASN A 342 -17.19 5.50 6.25
CA ASN A 342 -16.22 6.40 5.62
C ASN A 342 -14.76 5.94 5.82
N VAL A 343 -14.42 5.30 6.94
CA VAL A 343 -13.04 4.85 7.23
C VAL A 343 -12.80 3.42 6.77
N LEU A 344 -13.72 2.50 7.05
CA LEU A 344 -13.59 1.09 6.74
C LEU A 344 -13.87 0.81 5.25
N LYS A 345 -12.85 0.41 4.52
CA LYS A 345 -12.87 0.18 3.06
C LYS A 345 -13.14 -1.29 2.72
N LYS A 346 -13.20 -1.59 1.42
CA LYS A 346 -13.48 -2.93 0.90
C LYS A 346 -12.43 -3.93 1.41
N GLU A 347 -12.89 -5.11 1.78
CA GLU A 347 -12.11 -6.22 2.33
C GLU A 347 -11.76 -7.26 1.24
N GLN A 348 -10.68 -8.00 1.47
CA GLN A 348 -10.35 -9.19 0.67
C GLN A 348 -10.22 -10.40 1.60
N HIS A 349 -11.01 -11.45 1.32
CA HIS A 349 -10.87 -12.76 1.96
C HIS A 349 -10.76 -13.86 0.90
N LEU A 350 -9.65 -14.60 0.93
CA LEU A 350 -9.49 -15.81 0.14
C LEU A 350 -9.97 -17.00 0.97
N MET A 351 -11.17 -17.48 0.65
CA MET A 351 -11.64 -18.79 1.10
C MET A 351 -10.86 -19.89 0.38
N PRO A 352 -10.55 -21.04 1.02
CA PRO A 352 -9.96 -22.17 0.32
C PRO A 352 -10.89 -22.59 -0.83
N GLN A 353 -10.35 -22.64 -2.05
CA GLN A 353 -11.09 -23.18 -3.18
C GLN A 353 -11.38 -24.67 -2.92
N LYS A 354 -12.65 -25.04 -3.04
CA LYS A 354 -13.17 -26.40 -2.84
C LYS A 354 -12.61 -27.40 -3.85
#